data_AF-A0A5P9B714-F1
#
_entry.id   AF-A0A5P9B714-F1
#
_cell.length_a   1.000
_cell.length_b   1.000
_cell.length_c   1.000
_cell.angle_alpha   90.00
_cell.angle_beta   90.00
_cell.angle_gamma   90.00
#
_symmetry.space_group_name_H-M   'P 1'
#
loop_
_entity.id
_entity.type
_entity.pdbx_description
1 polymer ?
#
loop_
_entity_poly.entity_id
_entity_poly.type
_entity_poly.pdbx_seq_one_letter_code
_entity_poly.pdbx_strand_id
1 'polypeptide(L)' 'MKYCPFCSTELIERHHVQVCPRNEIGECRFDGYEQYEQRVLAELSSDNLDVNSNVYSRIPER' A
#
# COMPACT_ATOMS: atom_id res chain seq x y z
N MET A 1 1.53 -3.58 -12.01
CA MET A 1 0.15 -3.81 -12.50
C MET A 1 -0.29 -2.56 -13.26
N LYS A 2 -0.98 -2.69 -14.39
CA LYS A 2 -1.48 -1.54 -15.18
C LYS A 2 -2.91 -1.13 -14.83
N TYR A 3 -3.71 -2.07 -14.32
CA TYR A 3 -5.12 -1.88 -14.02
C TYR A 3 -5.40 -2.14 -12.55
N CYS A 4 -6.37 -1.42 -12.00
CA CYS A 4 -6.84 -1.57 -10.63
C CYS A 4 -7.44 -2.98 -10.42
N PRO A 5 -7.06 -3.69 -9.36
CA PRO A 5 -7.56 -5.04 -9.10
C PRO A 5 -9.03 -5.08 -8.68
N PHE A 6 -9.65 -3.95 -8.32
CA PHE A 6 -11.03 -3.91 -7.85
C PHE A 6 -12.04 -3.44 -8.90
N CYS A 7 -11.66 -2.44 -9.71
CA CYS A 7 -12.59 -1.81 -10.65
C CYS A 7 -12.10 -1.84 -12.10
N SER A 8 -10.96 -2.50 -12.36
CA SER A 8 -10.33 -2.63 -13.69
C SER A 8 -9.99 -1.31 -14.39
N THR A 9 -10.12 -0.17 -13.70
CA THR A 9 -9.69 1.14 -14.19
C THR A 9 -8.17 1.19 -14.30
N GLU A 10 -7.65 1.81 -15.36
CA GLU A 10 -6.22 2.03 -15.51
C GLU A 10 -5.66 2.83 -14.33
N LEU A 11 -4.50 2.38 -13.80
CA LEU A 11 -3.83 3.03 -12.68
C LEU A 11 -3.06 4.24 -13.16
N ILE A 12 -2.97 5.24 -12.28
CA ILE A 12 -2.14 6.43 -12.51
C ILE A 12 -0.96 6.42 -11.56
N GLU A 13 0.16 7.01 -11.99
CA GLU A 13 1.33 7.16 -11.12
C GLU A 13 1.26 8.48 -10.36
N ARG A 14 1.41 8.41 -9.02
CA ARG A 14 1.54 9.56 -8.14
C ARG A 14 2.66 9.32 -7.14
N HIS A 15 3.65 10.20 -7.11
CA HIS A 15 4.81 10.09 -6.22
C HIS A 15 5.48 8.70 -6.28
N HIS A 16 5.60 8.11 -7.48
CA HIS A 16 6.12 6.75 -7.71
C HIS A 16 5.25 5.60 -7.17
N VAL A 17 4.01 5.89 -6.79
CA VAL A 17 3.00 4.90 -6.35
C VAL A 17 1.91 4.78 -7.41
N GLN A 18 1.49 3.55 -7.70
CA GLN A 18 0.40 3.27 -8.64
C GLN A 18 -0.94 3.32 -7.90
N VAL A 19 -1.77 4.32 -8.19
CA VAL A 19 -3.02 4.60 -7.46
C VAL A 19 -4.24 4.50 -8.38
N CYS A 20 -5.41 4.14 -7.84
CA CYS A 20 -6.64 4.16 -8.64
C CYS A 20 -7.22 5.58 -8.65
N PRO A 21 -7.49 6.18 -9.83
CA PRO A 21 -8.09 7.52 -9.89
C PRO A 21 -9.51 7.55 -9.28
N ARG A 22 -10.20 6.40 -9.23
CA ARG A 22 -11.53 6.29 -8.60
C ARG A 22 -11.47 6.29 -7.07
N ASN A 23 -10.29 6.13 -6.48
CA ASN A 23 -10.10 6.24 -5.03
C ASN A 23 -10.35 7.68 -4.55
N GLU A 24 -9.91 8.67 -5.32
CA GLU A 24 -10.04 10.10 -4.96
C GLU A 24 -11.48 10.60 -4.94
N ILE A 25 -12.35 9.98 -5.74
CA ILE A 25 -13.78 10.29 -5.80
C ILE A 25 -14.63 9.33 -4.94
N GLY A 26 -14.01 8.42 -4.18
CA GLY A 26 -14.68 7.49 -3.28
C GLY A 26 -15.40 6.31 -3.96
N GLU A 27 -15.15 6.07 -5.24
CA GLU A 27 -15.77 4.97 -6.00
C GLU A 27 -14.92 3.68 -6.02
N CYS A 28 -13.69 3.74 -5.53
CA CYS A 28 -12.80 2.59 -5.35
C CYS A 28 -12.04 2.73 -4.04
N ARG A 29 -11.55 1.61 -3.50
CA ARG A 29 -10.77 1.56 -2.25
C ARG A 29 -9.26 1.40 -2.47
N PHE A 30 -8.80 1.38 -3.72
CA PHE A 30 -7.41 1.09 -4.03
C PHE A 30 -6.56 2.35 -4.05
N ASP A 31 -5.70 2.49 -3.05
CA ASP A 31 -4.83 3.64 -2.88
C ASP A 31 -3.36 3.37 -3.25
N GLY A 32 -2.95 2.12 -3.42
CA GLY A 32 -1.60 1.72 -3.82
C GLY A 32 -0.52 1.87 -2.73
N TYR A 33 -0.81 2.53 -1.61
CA TYR A 33 0.17 2.83 -0.57
C TYR A 33 0.54 1.59 0.25
N GLU A 34 -0.43 0.70 0.52
CA GLU A 34 -0.16 -0.56 1.24
C GLU A 34 0.90 -1.42 0.52
N GLN A 35 0.85 -1.46 -0.81
CA GLN A 35 1.81 -2.21 -1.63
C GLN A 35 3.18 -1.53 -1.68
N TYR A 36 3.20 -0.20 -1.66
CA TYR A 36 4.42 0.58 -1.57
C TYR A 36 5.11 0.37 -0.22
N GLU A 37 4.35 0.43 0.89
CA GLU A 37 4.85 0.16 2.23
C GLU A 37 5.44 -1.25 2.34
N GLN A 38 4.74 -2.28 1.84
CA GLN A 38 5.25 -3.65 1.82
C GLN A 38 6.55 -3.78 1.02
N ARG A 39 6.67 -3.09 -0.12
CA ARG A 39 7.91 -3.09 -0.91
C ARG A 39 9.05 -2.42 -0.14
N VAL A 40 8.82 -1.24 0.43
CA VAL A 40 9.83 -0.52 1.21
C VAL A 40 10.26 -1.36 2.42
N LEU A 41 9.33 -1.99 3.13
CA LEU A 41 9.64 -2.89 4.24
C LEU A 41 10.46 -4.10 3.78
N ALA A 42 10.13 -4.70 2.63
CA ALA A 42 10.90 -5.81 2.08
C ALA A 42 12.33 -5.39 1.69
N GLU A 43 12.48 -4.22 1.08
CA GLU A 43 13.78 -3.64 0.72
C GLU A 43 14.62 -3.34 1.97
N LEU A 44 14.02 -2.78 3.02
CA LEU A 44 14.70 -2.51 4.29
C LEU A 44 15.01 -3.79 5.09
N SER A 45 14.20 -4.84 4.95
CA SER A 45 14.42 -6.14 5.60
C SER A 45 15.53 -6.99 4.98
N SER A 46 16.05 -6.56 3.82
CA SER A 46 17.14 -7.28 3.14
C SER A 46 18.51 -7.05 3.79
N ASP A 47 18.62 -6.07 4.69
CA ASP A 47 19.79 -5.85 5.53
C ASP A 47 19.48 -6.20 7.00
N ASN A 48 19.76 -7.47 7.35
CA ASN A 48 19.88 -8.07 8.69
C ASN A 48 18.67 -8.84 9.25
N LEU A 49 18.99 -10.08 9.66
CA LEU A 49 18.22 -10.93 10.55
C LEU A 49 17.88 -10.22 11.88
N ASP A 50 16.80 -10.69 12.52
CA ASP A 50 16.38 -10.38 13.90
C ASP A 50 15.73 -9.01 14.18
N VAL A 51 14.45 -8.82 13.84
CA VAL A 51 13.55 -8.00 14.69
C VAL A 51 12.16 -8.63 14.78
N ASN A 52 11.93 -9.19 15.97
CA ASN A 52 10.69 -9.52 16.64
C ASN A 52 9.39 -8.92 16.04
N SER A 53 8.48 -9.81 15.67
CA SER A 53 7.11 -9.51 15.28
C SER A 53 6.36 -8.82 16.41
N ASN A 54 6.20 -7.48 16.35
CA ASN A 54 5.18 -6.80 17.17
C ASN A 54 4.70 -5.43 16.64
N VAL A 55 4.48 -5.28 15.34
CA VAL A 55 3.88 -4.05 14.76
C VAL A 55 2.53 -4.36 14.10
N TYR A 56 1.63 -4.98 14.86
CA TYR A 56 0.18 -4.85 14.64
C TYR A 56 -0.52 -4.84 15.99
N SER A 57 -0.31 -3.77 16.76
CA SER A 57 -1.22 -3.37 17.84
C SER A 57 -1.79 -2.00 17.49
N ARG A 58 -2.82 -1.99 16.62
CA ARG A 58 -3.76 -0.87 16.55
C ARG A 58 -4.98 -1.23 17.38
N ILE A 59 -5.17 -0.61 18.54
CA ILE A 59 -6.51 -0.25 19.02
C ILE A 59 -6.36 1.10 19.77
N PRO A 60 -7.05 2.18 19.34
CA PRO A 60 -7.13 3.41 20.13
C PRO A 60 -8.04 3.19 21.34
N GLU A 61 -7.62 3.63 22.53
CA GLU A 61 -8.50 3.72 23.69
C GLU A 61 -9.36 5.00 23.59
N ARG A 62 -10.67 4.76 23.47
CA ARG A 62 -11.85 5.61 23.76
C ARG A 62 -11.90 7.05 23.24
#